data_AF-A0A956AIP3-F1
#
_entry.id   AF-A0A956AIP3-F1
#
_cell.length_a   1.000
_cell.length_b   1.000
_cell.length_c   1.000
_cell.angle_alpha   90.00
_cell.angle_beta   90.00
_cell.angle_gamma   90.00
#
_symmetry.space_group_name_H-M   'P 1'
#
loop_
_entity.id
_entity.type
_entity.pdbx_description
1 polymer ?
#
loop_
_entity_poly.entity_id
_entity_poly.type
_entity_poly.pdbx_seq_one_letter_code
_entity_poly.pdbx_strand_id
1 'polypeptide(L)'
;MPRRGGLRQNQSPLSVLLRVGDAAVIAGTLSAAVFAYDELVSVQPWQDIYTAAAVLAVVVYSLAAQGVGLYRTWRTEPLRSELVKVTLAWVWVIPALLLLAFLSKTTSLFSRGITTTWFIGAPCVIALWRGAVRLYLRQARKRGRHVRQTAVVGMTSLGERVAREIQASPALGMSVLGFFDDREPERCHPMPAT
;
A
#
# COMPACT_ATOMS: atom_id res chain seq x y z
N MET A 1 -7.66 0.17 36.10
CA MET A 1 -6.93 0.75 34.95
C MET A 1 -6.87 -0.30 33.83
N PRO A 2 -7.44 -0.07 32.64
CA PRO A 2 -7.41 -1.09 31.59
C PRO A 2 -6.04 -1.10 30.91
N ARG A 3 -5.40 -2.27 30.90
CA ARG A 3 -4.14 -2.51 30.20
C ARG A 3 -4.37 -2.34 28.70
N ARG A 4 -3.70 -1.35 28.10
CA ARG A 4 -3.65 -1.17 26.64
C ARG A 4 -2.93 -2.37 26.04
N GLY A 5 -3.69 -3.29 25.45
CA GLY A 5 -3.14 -4.37 24.64
C GLY A 5 -2.40 -3.78 23.45
N GLY A 6 -1.06 -3.79 23.53
CA GLY A 6 -0.19 -3.48 22.41
C GLY A 6 -0.33 -4.57 21.35
N LEU A 7 -1.33 -4.42 20.47
CA LEU A 7 -1.40 -5.20 19.24
C LEU A 7 -0.17 -4.83 18.43
N ARG A 8 0.87 -5.65 18.54
CA ARG A 8 2.05 -5.59 17.68
C ARG A 8 1.54 -5.59 16.24
N GLN A 9 1.72 -4.44 15.59
CA GLN A 9 1.39 -4.23 14.19
C GLN A 9 2.42 -5.03 13.39
N ASN A 10 2.20 -6.34 13.31
CA ASN A 10 3.03 -7.25 12.53
C ASN A 10 3.05 -6.71 11.10
N GLN A 11 4.20 -6.20 10.67
CA GLN A 11 4.35 -5.63 9.33
C GLN A 11 4.07 -6.77 8.36
N SER A 12 2.99 -6.67 7.59
CA SER A 12 2.72 -7.69 6.59
C SER A 12 3.85 -7.61 5.55
N PRO A 13 4.39 -8.74 5.05
CA PRO A 13 5.46 -8.74 4.04
C PRO A 13 5.08 -7.91 2.79
N LEU A 14 3.78 -7.82 2.53
CA LEU A 14 3.19 -7.00 1.50
C LEU A 14 3.42 -5.49 1.71
N SER A 15 3.41 -5.00 2.95
CA SER A 15 3.66 -3.57 3.22
C SER A 15 5.11 -3.16 2.89
N VAL A 16 6.05 -4.08 3.11
CA VAL A 16 7.45 -3.91 2.71
C VAL A 16 7.57 -3.93 1.18
N LEU A 17 6.92 -4.89 0.53
CA LEU A 17 6.90 -4.96 -0.94
C LEU A 17 6.34 -3.68 -1.58
N LEU A 18 5.26 -3.11 -1.02
CA LEU A 18 4.70 -1.85 -1.51
C LEU A 18 5.65 -0.67 -1.30
N ARG A 19 6.40 -0.60 -0.19
CA ARG A 19 7.41 0.45 0.02
C ARG A 19 8.53 0.35 -1.00
N VAL A 20 9.06 -0.86 -1.19
CA VAL A 20 10.14 -1.11 -2.16
C VAL A 20 9.64 -0.81 -3.57
N GLY A 21 8.42 -1.22 -3.90
CA GLY A 21 7.77 -0.91 -5.17
C GLY A 21 7.60 0.59 -5.39
N ASP A 22 7.11 1.33 -4.41
CA ASP A 22 6.99 2.80 -4.51
C ASP A 22 8.36 3.47 -4.72
N ALA A 23 9.38 3.05 -3.96
CA ALA A 23 10.74 3.56 -4.11
C ALA A 23 11.31 3.28 -5.52
N ALA A 24 11.13 2.06 -6.01
CA ALA A 24 11.55 1.66 -7.35
C ALA A 24 10.81 2.44 -8.44
N VAL A 25 9.52 2.71 -8.26
CA VAL A 25 8.74 3.53 -9.20
C VAL A 25 9.23 4.98 -9.19
N ILE A 26 9.52 5.57 -8.04
CA ILE A 26 10.02 6.97 -7.95
C ILE A 26 11.35 7.10 -8.69
N ALA A 27 12.31 6.21 -8.41
CA ALA A 27 13.61 6.22 -9.06
C ALA A 27 13.49 5.88 -10.56
N GLY A 28 12.74 4.82 -10.90
CA GLY A 28 12.56 4.35 -12.27
C GLY A 28 11.85 5.36 -13.16
N THR A 29 10.88 6.11 -12.64
CA THR A 29 10.22 7.18 -13.41
C THR A 29 11.14 8.37 -13.68
N LEU A 30 12.05 8.70 -12.76
CA LEU A 30 13.08 9.71 -13.04
C LEU A 30 14.06 9.19 -14.10
N SER A 31 14.55 7.96 -13.95
CA SER A 31 15.46 7.35 -14.92
C SER A 31 14.84 7.25 -16.32
N ALA A 32 13.57 6.84 -16.41
CA ALA A 32 12.84 6.82 -17.67
C ALA A 32 12.68 8.22 -18.26
N ALA A 33 12.39 9.24 -17.43
CA ALA A 33 12.29 10.62 -17.89
C ALA A 33 13.64 11.14 -18.41
N VAL A 34 14.75 10.91 -17.70
CA VAL A 34 16.08 11.31 -18.15
C VAL A 34 16.43 10.62 -19.46
N PHE A 35 16.26 9.30 -19.54
CA PHE A 35 16.55 8.52 -20.75
C PHE A 35 15.71 8.98 -21.94
N ALA A 36 14.40 9.17 -21.75
CA ALA A 36 13.52 9.63 -22.81
C ALA A 36 13.91 11.02 -23.33
N TYR A 37 14.28 11.97 -22.46
CA TYR A 37 14.68 13.31 -22.88
C TYR A 37 16.09 13.36 -23.49
N ASP A 38 16.99 12.47 -23.08
CA ASP A 38 18.30 12.31 -23.69
C ASP A 38 18.16 11.78 -25.13
N GLU A 39 17.32 10.75 -25.33
CA GLU A 39 17.10 10.14 -26.65
C GLU A 39 16.26 11.03 -27.59
N LEU A 40 15.14 11.58 -27.11
CA LEU A 40 14.17 12.29 -27.96
C LEU A 40 14.53 13.75 -28.23
N VAL A 41 15.23 14.41 -27.29
CA VAL A 41 15.43 15.86 -27.30
C VAL A 41 16.91 16.23 -27.11
N SER A 42 17.81 15.24 -26.95
CA SER A 42 19.25 15.44 -26.76
C SER A 42 19.58 16.46 -25.68
N VAL A 43 18.79 16.45 -24.59
CA VAL A 43 18.90 17.50 -23.56
C VAL A 43 20.20 17.32 -22.79
N GLN A 44 20.31 16.28 -21.96
CA GLN A 44 21.53 15.93 -21.22
C GLN A 44 21.46 14.48 -20.69
N PRO A 45 22.62 13.80 -20.59
CA PRO A 45 22.72 12.47 -19.99
C PRO A 45 22.56 12.51 -18.47
N TRP A 46 22.53 11.33 -17.85
CA TRP A 46 22.43 11.19 -16.39
C TRP A 46 23.58 11.91 -15.66
N GLN A 47 23.22 12.59 -14.57
CA GLN A 47 24.11 13.35 -13.69
C GLN A 47 23.86 12.98 -12.24
N ASP A 48 24.88 13.12 -11.39
CA ASP A 48 24.81 12.78 -9.96
C ASP A 48 23.71 13.53 -9.20
N ILE A 49 23.33 14.71 -9.70
CA ILE A 49 22.24 15.50 -9.14
C ILE A 49 20.88 14.80 -9.24
N TYR A 50 20.64 14.00 -10.29
CA TYR A 50 19.43 13.19 -10.43
C TYR A 50 19.42 12.01 -9.46
N THR A 51 20.58 11.45 -9.15
CA THR A 51 20.73 10.43 -8.09
C THR A 51 20.37 11.02 -6.73
N ALA A 52 20.91 12.20 -6.39
CA ALA A 52 20.61 12.88 -5.14
C ALA A 52 19.11 13.23 -5.04
N ALA A 53 18.50 13.71 -6.14
CA ALA A 53 17.08 13.99 -6.21
C ALA A 53 16.22 12.74 -6.01
N ALA A 54 16.56 11.62 -6.66
CA ALA A 54 15.85 10.35 -6.50
C ALA A 54 15.91 9.85 -5.06
N VAL A 55 17.10 9.87 -4.44
CA VAL A 55 17.29 9.44 -3.04
C VAL A 55 16.47 10.31 -2.10
N LEU A 56 16.56 11.64 -2.23
CA LEU A 56 15.78 12.55 -1.40
C LEU A 56 14.27 12.34 -1.59
N ALA A 57 13.81 12.19 -2.82
CA ALA A 57 12.40 11.94 -3.12
C ALA A 57 11.90 10.64 -2.50
N VAL A 58 12.67 9.55 -2.62
CA VAL A 58 12.33 8.25 -2.01
C VAL A 58 12.23 8.38 -0.49
N VAL A 59 13.19 9.05 0.16
CA VAL A 59 13.20 9.24 1.62
C VAL A 59 12.00 10.07 2.06
N VAL A 60 11.80 11.25 1.48
CA VAL A 60 10.72 12.17 1.84
C VAL A 60 9.36 11.52 1.59
N TYR A 61 9.16 10.91 0.42
CA TYR A 61 7.93 10.19 0.12
C TYR A 61 7.69 9.05 1.10
N SER A 62 8.71 8.24 1.42
CA SER A 62 8.56 7.12 2.35
C SER A 62 8.12 7.57 3.74
N LEU A 63 8.70 8.66 4.24
CA LEU A 63 8.33 9.26 5.53
C LEU A 63 6.92 9.85 5.50
N ALA A 64 6.60 10.64 4.47
CA ALA A 64 5.28 11.25 4.31
C ALA A 64 4.18 10.18 4.15
N ALA A 65 4.42 9.17 3.31
CA ALA A 65 3.54 8.03 3.10
C ALA A 65 3.32 7.22 4.39
N GLN A 66 4.35 7.08 5.23
CA GLN A 66 4.21 6.47 6.54
C GLN A 66 3.37 7.35 7.48
N GLY A 67 3.56 8.67 7.48
CA GLY A 67 2.82 9.63 8.28
C GLY A 67 1.32 9.66 7.95
N VAL A 68 0.95 9.66 6.67
CA VAL A 68 -0.46 9.61 6.22
C VAL A 68 -1.09 8.21 6.32
N GLY A 69 -0.33 7.22 6.79
CA GLY A 69 -0.80 5.85 6.94
C GLY A 69 -1.07 5.14 5.62
N LEU A 70 -0.35 5.49 4.54
CA LEU A 70 -0.47 4.81 3.24
C LEU A 70 -0.09 3.32 3.33
N TYR A 71 0.79 2.97 4.26
CA TYR A 71 1.22 1.59 4.51
C TYR A 71 0.41 0.89 5.63
N ARG A 72 -0.61 1.54 6.21
CA ARG A 72 -1.45 0.93 7.25
C ARG A 72 -2.64 0.18 6.64
N THR A 73 -2.93 -0.99 7.21
CA THR A 73 -4.11 -1.86 7.03
C THR A 73 -4.84 -1.75 5.68
N TRP A 74 -4.30 -2.42 4.66
CA TRP A 74 -4.83 -2.41 3.29
C TRP A 74 -6.15 -3.19 3.07
N ARG A 75 -6.69 -3.82 4.12
CA ARG A 75 -7.73 -4.86 3.96
C ARG A 75 -9.14 -4.31 3.72
N THR A 76 -9.42 -3.05 4.10
CA THR A 76 -10.77 -2.46 4.05
C THR A 76 -10.85 -1.08 3.41
N GLU A 77 -9.73 -0.44 3.05
CA GLU A 77 -9.78 0.92 2.52
C GLU A 77 -10.19 1.00 1.02
N PRO A 78 -11.00 1.99 0.64
CA PRO A 78 -11.37 2.25 -0.75
C PRO A 78 -10.19 2.79 -1.57
N LEU A 79 -10.16 2.52 -2.89
CA LEU A 79 -9.08 2.98 -3.78
C LEU A 79 -8.89 4.50 -3.72
N ARG A 80 -9.98 5.25 -3.61
CA ARG A 80 -9.97 6.71 -3.52
C ARG A 80 -9.17 7.21 -2.31
N SER A 81 -9.30 6.55 -1.16
CA SER A 81 -8.51 6.88 0.05
C SER A 81 -7.02 6.69 -0.19
N GLU A 82 -6.65 5.58 -0.84
CA GLU A 82 -5.26 5.29 -1.18
C GLU A 82 -4.68 6.31 -2.16
N LEU A 83 -5.43 6.69 -3.20
CA LEU A 83 -5.01 7.71 -4.15
C LEU A 83 -4.80 9.08 -3.48
N VAL A 84 -5.73 9.49 -2.61
CA VAL A 84 -5.58 10.73 -1.83
C VAL A 84 -4.32 10.68 -0.97
N LYS A 85 -4.04 9.55 -0.30
CA LYS A 85 -2.82 9.39 0.51
C LYS A 85 -1.54 9.42 -0.33
N VAL A 86 -1.52 8.83 -1.52
CA VAL A 86 -0.40 8.93 -2.47
C VAL A 86 -0.16 10.39 -2.84
N THR A 87 -1.20 11.12 -3.20
CA THR A 87 -1.10 12.55 -3.55
C THR A 87 -0.62 13.38 -2.37
N LEU A 88 -1.18 13.18 -1.17
CA LEU A 88 -0.77 13.89 0.04
C LEU A 88 0.69 13.63 0.40
N ALA A 89 1.17 12.39 0.24
CA ALA A 89 2.57 12.06 0.45
C ALA A 89 3.48 12.71 -0.61
N TRP A 90 3.06 12.71 -1.88
CA TRP A 90 3.82 13.29 -2.98
C TRP A 90 3.96 14.81 -2.88
N VAL A 91 2.94 15.51 -2.38
CA VAL A 91 2.97 16.97 -2.18
C VAL A 91 4.15 17.40 -1.28
N TRP A 92 4.63 16.55 -0.37
CA TRP A 92 5.81 16.86 0.45
C TRP A 92 7.15 16.72 -0.27
N VAL A 93 7.20 15.93 -1.35
CA VAL A 93 8.43 15.69 -2.13
C VAL A 93 8.84 16.95 -2.91
N ILE A 94 7.87 17.61 -3.54
CA ILE A 94 8.10 18.80 -4.38
C ILE A 94 8.83 19.92 -3.61
N PRO A 95 8.31 20.45 -2.49
CA PRO A 95 8.97 21.53 -1.76
C PRO A 95 10.32 21.08 -1.17
N ALA A 96 10.46 19.82 -0.76
CA ALA A 96 11.73 19.31 -0.25
C ALA A 96 12.83 19.34 -1.32
N LEU A 97 12.50 18.90 -2.55
CA LEU A 97 13.42 18.96 -3.69
C LEU A 97 13.73 20.40 -4.10
N LEU A 98 12.71 21.28 -4.16
CA LEU A 98 12.91 22.68 -4.50
C LEU A 98 13.78 23.41 -3.47
N LEU A 99 13.56 23.14 -2.18
CA LEU A 99 14.37 23.70 -1.10
C LEU A 99 15.83 23.22 -1.21
N LEU A 100 16.06 21.92 -1.45
CA LEU A 100 17.40 21.39 -1.65
C LEU A 100 18.07 22.04 -2.87
N ALA A 101 17.37 22.13 -4.00
CA ALA A 101 17.90 22.72 -5.23
C ALA A 101 18.24 24.21 -5.05
N PHE A 102 17.41 24.95 -4.30
CA PHE A 102 17.64 26.35 -3.98
C PHE A 102 18.84 26.55 -3.04
N LEU A 103 18.90 25.80 -1.93
CA LEU A 103 20.00 25.91 -0.96
C LEU A 103 21.34 25.51 -1.55
N SER A 104 21.35 24.50 -2.42
CA SER A 104 22.55 24.06 -3.13
C SER A 104 22.91 24.94 -4.34
N LYS A 105 22.06 25.93 -4.69
CA LYS A 105 22.19 26.76 -5.90
C LYS A 105 22.32 25.95 -7.19
N THR A 106 21.69 24.78 -7.25
CA THR A 106 21.77 23.85 -8.39
C THR A 106 20.55 23.90 -9.30
N THR A 107 19.64 24.86 -9.09
CA THR A 107 18.41 24.98 -9.87
C THR A 107 18.66 25.08 -11.39
N SER A 108 19.80 25.62 -11.83
CA SER A 108 20.18 25.71 -13.25
C SER A 108 20.64 24.37 -13.86
N LEU A 109 21.05 23.40 -13.03
CA LEU A 109 21.50 22.08 -13.48
C LEU A 109 20.33 21.13 -13.76
N PHE A 110 19.16 21.40 -13.17
CA PHE A 110 17.95 20.61 -13.42
C PHE A 110 17.29 21.01 -14.74
N SER A 111 17.08 20.03 -15.63
CA SER A 111 16.23 20.21 -16.80
C SER A 111 14.77 20.39 -16.38
N ARG A 112 14.20 21.56 -16.67
CA ARG A 112 12.78 21.87 -16.38
C ARG A 112 11.81 20.86 -17.00
N GLY A 113 12.13 20.37 -18.19
CA GLY A 113 11.34 19.35 -18.89
C GLY A 113 11.31 18.03 -18.13
N ILE A 114 12.49 17.51 -17.76
CA ILE A 114 12.63 16.26 -17.00
C ILE A 114 11.95 16.40 -15.63
N THR A 115 12.22 17.48 -14.90
CA THR A 115 11.64 17.71 -13.57
C THR A 115 10.11 17.82 -13.62
N THR A 116 9.55 18.56 -14.58
CA THR A 116 8.09 18.72 -14.69
C THR A 116 7.41 17.40 -15.06
N THR A 117 7.98 16.68 -16.03
CA THR A 117 7.49 15.36 -16.43
C THR A 117 7.57 14.37 -15.29
N TRP A 118 8.65 14.37 -14.51
CA TRP A 118 8.80 13.49 -13.36
C TRP A 118 7.84 13.86 -12.22
N PHE A 119 7.66 15.15 -11.91
CA PHE A 119 6.77 15.62 -10.85
C PHE A 119 5.30 15.22 -11.07
N ILE A 120 4.87 15.13 -12.33
CA ILE A 120 3.52 14.70 -12.71
C ILE A 120 3.47 13.18 -12.95
N GLY A 121 4.48 12.62 -13.60
CA GLY A 121 4.53 11.23 -14.00
C GLY A 121 4.67 10.27 -12.81
N ALA A 122 5.56 10.56 -11.86
CA ALA A 122 5.79 9.70 -10.70
C ALA A 122 4.51 9.39 -9.89
N PRO A 123 3.69 10.37 -9.44
CA PRO A 123 2.48 10.07 -8.66
C PRO A 123 1.45 9.30 -9.49
N CYS A 124 1.36 9.56 -10.81
CA CYS A 124 0.50 8.81 -11.72
C CYS A 124 0.93 7.34 -11.81
N VAL A 125 2.22 7.07 -11.99
CA VAL A 125 2.73 5.70 -12.09
C VAL A 125 2.63 4.97 -10.75
N ILE A 126 2.86 5.64 -9.62
CA ILE A 126 2.65 5.05 -8.27
C ILE A 126 1.17 4.65 -8.10
N ALA A 127 0.24 5.55 -8.45
CA ALA A 127 -1.19 5.28 -8.39
C ALA A 127 -1.60 4.08 -9.27
N LEU A 128 -1.08 4.01 -10.50
CA LEU A 128 -1.32 2.90 -11.42
C LEU A 128 -0.76 1.58 -10.90
N TRP A 129 0.50 1.56 -10.46
CA TRP A 129 1.14 0.39 -9.87
C TRP A 129 0.36 -0.14 -8.67
N ARG A 130 -0.01 0.73 -7.72
CA ARG A 130 -0.81 0.35 -6.54
C ARG A 130 -2.19 -0.16 -6.93
N GLY A 131 -2.84 0.48 -7.89
CA GLY A 131 -4.08 0.01 -8.49
C GLY A 131 -3.95 -1.41 -9.07
N ALA A 132 -2.89 -1.67 -9.82
CA ALA A 132 -2.60 -2.98 -10.41
C ALA A 132 -2.37 -4.05 -9.34
N VAL A 133 -1.54 -3.80 -8.31
CA VAL A 133 -1.32 -4.75 -7.21
C VAL A 133 -2.63 -5.02 -6.46
N ARG A 134 -3.45 -4.00 -6.23
CA ARG A 134 -4.75 -4.14 -5.57
C ARG A 134 -5.72 -4.99 -6.39
N LEU A 135 -5.79 -4.78 -7.70
CA LEU A 135 -6.60 -5.61 -8.60
C LEU A 135 -6.10 -7.05 -8.63
N TYR A 136 -4.80 -7.26 -8.76
CA TYR A 136 -4.18 -8.58 -8.72
C TYR A 136 -4.55 -9.34 -7.43
N LEU A 137 -4.40 -8.71 -6.26
CA LEU A 137 -4.74 -9.32 -4.98
C LEU A 137 -6.24 -9.52 -4.78
N ARG A 138 -7.09 -8.67 -5.37
CA ARG A 138 -8.54 -8.89 -5.38
C ARG A 138 -8.89 -10.13 -6.18
N GLN A 139 -8.30 -10.30 -7.37
CA GLN A 139 -8.54 -11.46 -8.22
C GLN A 139 -7.96 -12.75 -7.61
N ALA A 140 -6.77 -12.69 -6.99
CA ALA A 140 -6.17 -13.81 -6.29
C ALA A 140 -7.05 -14.29 -5.11
N ARG A 141 -7.64 -13.35 -4.35
CA ARG A 141 -8.57 -13.65 -3.25
C ARG A 141 -9.88 -14.27 -3.74
N LYS A 142 -10.45 -13.76 -4.83
CA LYS A 142 -11.64 -14.36 -5.47
C LYS A 142 -11.40 -15.81 -5.92
N ARG A 143 -10.15 -16.17 -6.22
CA ARG A 143 -9.74 -17.52 -6.62
C ARG A 143 -9.40 -18.44 -5.43
N GLY A 144 -9.72 -18.04 -4.19
CA GLY A 144 -9.59 -18.90 -3.00
C GLY A 144 -8.16 -19.15 -2.50
N ARG A 145 -7.14 -18.49 -3.07
CA ARG A 145 -5.76 -18.59 -2.56
C ARG A 145 -5.64 -17.67 -1.34
N HIS A 146 -5.31 -18.24 -0.16
CA HIS A 146 -5.26 -17.61 1.17
C HIS A 146 -6.58 -17.53 1.96
N VAL A 147 -7.34 -18.62 1.98
CA VAL A 147 -8.38 -18.83 2.99
C VAL A 147 -7.72 -19.22 4.31
N ARG A 148 -7.84 -18.38 5.34
CA ARG A 148 -7.49 -18.78 6.71
C ARG A 148 -8.60 -19.66 7.26
N GLN A 149 -8.24 -20.88 7.60
CA GLN A 149 -9.11 -21.78 8.34
C GLN A 149 -9.33 -21.21 9.74
N THR A 150 -10.58 -20.98 10.10
CA THR A 150 -11.00 -20.41 11.40
C THR A 150 -12.02 -21.32 12.06
N ALA A 151 -11.89 -21.55 13.36
CA ALA A 151 -12.93 -22.18 14.16
C ALA A 151 -13.65 -21.11 15.00
N VAL A 152 -14.97 -21.24 15.15
CA VAL A 152 -15.75 -20.34 16.01
C VAL A 152 -15.85 -20.95 17.39
N VAL A 153 -15.41 -20.23 18.43
CA VAL A 153 -15.55 -20.65 19.82
C VAL A 153 -16.89 -20.18 20.36
N GLY A 154 -17.71 -21.10 20.87
CA GLY A 154 -19.05 -20.85 21.37
C GLY A 154 -20.14 -21.13 20.33
N MET A 155 -20.74 -22.32 20.43
CA MET A 155 -21.90 -22.77 19.66
C MET A 155 -23.19 -22.13 20.21
N THR A 156 -23.31 -20.83 19.94
CA THR A 156 -24.47 -19.99 20.28
C THR A 156 -25.08 -19.41 19.00
N SER A 157 -26.28 -18.82 19.10
CA SER A 157 -26.90 -18.09 17.98
C SER A 157 -26.02 -16.94 17.47
N LEU A 158 -25.21 -16.34 18.35
CA LEU A 158 -24.21 -15.35 17.95
C LEU A 158 -23.06 -15.98 17.15
N GLY A 159 -22.55 -17.12 17.60
CA GLY A 159 -21.50 -17.87 16.90
C GLY A 159 -21.94 -18.31 15.50
N GLU A 160 -23.18 -18.79 15.36
CA GLU A 160 -23.78 -19.13 14.07
C GLU A 160 -23.88 -17.89 13.15
N ARG A 161 -24.31 -16.74 13.70
CA ARG A 161 -24.41 -15.49 12.94
C ARG A 161 -23.05 -14.99 12.47
N VAL A 162 -22.01 -15.10 13.30
CA VAL A 162 -20.62 -14.80 12.92
C VAL A 162 -20.16 -15.74 11.79
N ALA A 163 -20.43 -17.03 11.90
CA ALA A 163 -20.06 -17.99 10.86
C ALA A 163 -20.76 -17.69 9.52
N ARG A 164 -22.06 -17.38 9.54
CA ARG A 164 -22.81 -16.96 8.35
C ARG A 164 -22.20 -15.70 7.72
N GLU A 165 -21.86 -14.70 8.52
CA GLU A 165 -21.30 -13.45 7.99
C GLU A 165 -19.91 -13.66 7.38
N ILE A 166 -19.12 -14.56 7.98
CA ILE A 166 -17.83 -14.98 7.44
C ILE A 166 -18.01 -15.69 6.08
N GLN A 167 -18.95 -16.61 5.99
CA GLN A 167 -19.25 -17.33 4.74
C GLN A 167 -19.83 -16.41 3.66
N ALA A 168 -20.71 -15.47 4.04
CA ALA A 168 -21.32 -14.49 3.14
C ALA A 168 -20.33 -13.44 2.61
N SER A 169 -19.17 -13.28 3.25
CA SER A 169 -18.15 -12.29 2.90
C SER A 169 -16.83 -12.92 2.43
N PRO A 170 -16.72 -13.38 1.16
CA PRO A 170 -15.46 -13.86 0.57
C PRO A 170 -14.29 -12.89 0.69
N ALA A 171 -14.57 -11.59 0.84
CA ALA A 171 -13.56 -10.55 1.06
C ALA A 171 -12.74 -10.73 2.36
N LEU A 172 -13.28 -11.45 3.35
CA LEU A 172 -12.59 -11.76 4.60
C LEU A 172 -11.47 -12.79 4.39
N GLY A 173 -11.57 -13.65 3.37
CA GLY A 173 -10.59 -14.72 3.12
C GLY A 173 -10.47 -15.68 4.29
N MET A 174 -11.60 -16.04 4.90
CA MET A 174 -11.70 -16.99 6.00
C MET A 174 -12.67 -18.11 5.61
N SER A 175 -12.42 -19.34 6.06
CA SER A 175 -13.36 -20.46 5.96
C SER A 175 -13.55 -21.04 7.34
N VAL A 176 -14.82 -21.17 7.73
CA VAL A 176 -15.20 -21.75 9.00
C VAL A 176 -15.04 -23.27 8.89
N LEU A 177 -14.06 -23.83 9.59
CA LEU A 177 -13.84 -25.28 9.65
C LEU A 177 -14.80 -26.00 10.59
N GLY A 178 -15.27 -25.30 11.63
CA GLY A 178 -16.12 -25.89 12.66
C GLY A 178 -16.32 -24.97 13.86
N PHE A 179 -17.07 -25.49 14.82
CA PHE A 179 -17.38 -24.83 16.08
C PHE A 179 -16.70 -25.58 17.23
N PHE A 180 -16.21 -24.85 18.22
CA PHE A 180 -15.67 -25.42 19.46
C PHE A 180 -16.47 -24.90 20.64
N ASP A 181 -16.96 -25.79 21.49
CA ASP A 181 -17.72 -25.44 22.69
C ASP A 181 -17.41 -26.44 23.81
N ASP A 182 -17.10 -25.94 25.00
CA ASP A 182 -16.79 -26.76 26.18
C ASP A 182 -18.06 -27.20 26.93
N ARG A 183 -19.26 -26.79 26.48
CA ARG A 183 -20.54 -27.17 27.07
C ARG A 183 -21.00 -28.54 26.56
N GLU A 184 -21.80 -29.22 27.37
CA GLU A 184 -22.44 -30.47 26.98
C GLU A 184 -23.30 -30.29 25.71
N PRO A 185 -23.39 -31.32 24.84
CA PRO A 185 -24.07 -31.23 23.54
C PRO A 185 -25.52 -30.73 23.59
N GLU A 186 -26.24 -31.05 24.67
CA GLU A 186 -27.64 -30.66 24.90
C GLU A 186 -27.82 -29.14 25.12
N ARG A 187 -26.75 -28.44 25.50
CA ARG A 187 -26.74 -26.99 25.76
C ARG A 187 -26.16 -26.18 24.60
N CYS A 188 -25.73 -26.86 23.54
CA CYS A 188 -25.20 -26.25 22.32
C CYS A 188 -26.36 -25.88 21.38
N HIS A 189 -26.19 -24.77 20.66
CA HIS A 189 -27.13 -24.42 19.59
C HIS A 189 -27.10 -25.52 18.51
N PRO A 190 -28.24 -25.93 17.94
CA PRO A 190 -28.27 -26.94 16.89
C PRO A 190 -27.38 -26.54 15.71
N MET A 191 -26.66 -27.52 15.16
CA MET A 191 -25.78 -27.34 14.01
C MET A 191 -26.63 -26.91 12.80
N PRO A 192 -26.24 -25.83 12.09
CA PRO A 192 -26.87 -25.53 10.82
C PRO A 192 -26.64 -26.70 9.86
N ALA A 193 -27.71 -27.18 9.21
CA ALA A 193 -27.59 -28.21 8.19
C ALA A 193 -26.68 -27.69 7.07
N THR A 194 -25.63 -28.46 6.77
CA THR A 194 -24.63 -28.21 5.72
C THR A 194 -25.24 -28.18 4.33
#